data_AF-A0AAW5EAG9-F1
#
_entry.id   AF-A0AAW5EAG9-F1
#
_cell.length_a   1.000
_cell.length_b   1.000
_cell.length_c   1.000
_cell.angle_alpha   90.00
_cell.angle_beta   90.00
_cell.angle_gamma   90.00
#
_symmetry.space_group_name_H-M   'P 1'
#
loop_
_entity.id
_entity.type
_entity.pdbx_description
1 polymer ?
#
loop_
_entity_poly.entity_id
_entity_poly.type
_entity_poly.pdbx_seq_one_letter_code
_entity_poly.pdbx_strand_id
1 'polypeptide(L)'
;IFMLLYCMSFQNGFKQAFSYLFYPDFSNFKLSSIAEALGLAFFTLCLGIGCIVTYSAALSKKINFIKSSIFIVLINLLISFIMGLIVFTFIFEFEANPNIKGPGIVFVSLMSLFNELGILGYVLAFCFFLAL
;
A
#
# COMPACT_ATOMS: atom_id res chain seq x y z
N ILE A 1 4.52 5.62 -8.97
CA ILE A 1 5.65 5.12 -9.80
C ILE A 1 6.91 5.97 -9.62
N PHE A 2 6.88 7.30 -9.84
CA PHE A 2 8.06 8.15 -9.64
C PHE A 2 8.69 7.99 -8.23
N MET A 3 7.87 7.98 -7.18
CA MET A 3 8.32 7.75 -5.81
C MET A 3 8.96 6.36 -5.62
N LEU A 4 8.48 5.32 -6.31
CA LEU A 4 9.09 3.99 -6.25
C LEU A 4 10.49 3.99 -6.89
N LEU A 5 10.65 4.66 -8.02
CA LEU A 5 11.96 4.80 -8.69
C LEU A 5 12.94 5.57 -7.79
N TYR A 6 12.46 6.59 -7.08
CA TYR A 6 13.27 7.32 -6.10
C TYR A 6 13.68 6.42 -4.92
N CYS A 7 12.77 5.60 -4.38
CA CYS A 7 13.08 4.61 -3.32
C CYS A 7 14.22 3.67 -3.72
N MET A 8 14.29 3.25 -4.99
CA MET A 8 15.36 2.35 -5.47
C MET A 8 16.76 2.98 -5.38
N SER A 9 16.86 4.30 -5.25
CA SER A 9 18.14 4.98 -5.02
C SER A 9 18.70 4.72 -3.62
N PHE A 10 17.84 4.42 -2.64
CA PHE A 10 18.21 4.05 -1.27
C PHE A 10 18.48 2.54 -1.19
N GLN A 11 19.70 2.12 -1.54
CA GLN A 11 20.00 0.68 -1.69
C GLN A 11 19.82 -0.14 -0.42
N ASN A 12 20.14 0.44 0.76
CA ASN A 12 20.06 -0.28 2.02
C ASN A 12 18.61 -0.41 2.51
N GLY A 13 17.86 0.69 2.61
CA GLY A 13 16.46 0.69 3.00
C GLY A 13 15.57 -0.07 2.03
N PHE A 14 15.78 0.07 0.71
CA PHE A 14 14.98 -0.65 -0.29
C PHE A 14 15.20 -2.16 -0.22
N LYS A 15 16.45 -2.61 -0.03
CA LYS A 15 16.77 -4.04 0.10
C LYS A 15 16.12 -4.63 1.36
N GLN A 16 16.18 -3.90 2.48
CA GLN A 16 15.53 -4.30 3.72
C GLN A 16 14.00 -4.35 3.57
N ALA A 17 13.40 -3.32 2.97
CA ALA A 17 11.97 -3.29 2.67
C ALA A 17 11.52 -4.44 1.78
N PHE A 18 12.30 -4.75 0.74
CA PHE A 18 12.02 -5.88 -0.15
C PHE A 18 12.09 -7.20 0.62
N SER A 19 13.13 -7.42 1.42
CA SER A 19 13.21 -8.62 2.26
C SER A 19 12.07 -8.68 3.28
N TYR A 20 11.72 -7.57 3.92
CA TYR A 20 10.64 -7.53 4.91
C TYR A 20 9.27 -7.88 4.31
N LEU A 21 8.99 -7.42 3.08
CA LEU A 21 7.69 -7.62 2.44
C LEU A 21 7.57 -8.98 1.74
N PHE A 22 8.65 -9.50 1.16
CA PHE A 22 8.62 -10.68 0.28
C PHE A 22 9.32 -11.90 0.85
N TYR A 23 10.12 -11.80 1.91
CA TYR A 23 10.70 -12.97 2.57
C TYR A 23 9.65 -13.61 3.48
N PRO A 24 9.16 -14.83 3.15
CA PRO A 24 8.15 -15.48 3.95
C PRO A 24 8.77 -16.04 5.23
N ASP A 25 8.40 -15.47 6.38
CA ASP A 25 8.73 -16.02 7.68
C ASP A 25 7.49 -16.64 8.35
N PHE A 26 7.52 -17.96 8.50
CA PHE A 26 6.43 -18.73 9.11
C PHE A 26 6.60 -18.90 10.62
N SER A 27 7.71 -18.44 11.21
CA SER A 27 7.97 -18.58 12.65
C SER A 27 6.88 -17.95 13.52
N ASN A 28 6.25 -16.88 13.04
CA ASN A 28 5.19 -16.13 13.73
C ASN A 28 3.79 -16.39 13.17
N PHE A 29 3.63 -17.39 12.28
CA PHE A 29 2.35 -17.67 11.66
C PHE A 29 1.34 -18.20 12.69
N LYS A 30 0.16 -17.58 12.74
CA LYS A 30 -0.96 -17.99 13.59
C LYS A 30 -2.21 -18.17 12.75
N LEU A 31 -3.14 -19.01 13.21
CA LEU A 31 -4.45 -19.15 12.55
C LEU A 31 -5.22 -17.81 12.54
N SER A 32 -5.01 -16.97 13.55
CA SER A 32 -5.56 -15.60 13.58
C SER A 32 -5.02 -14.72 12.45
N SER A 33 -3.79 -14.94 11.97
CA SER A 33 -3.21 -14.19 10.85
C SER A 33 -4.00 -14.37 9.55
N ILE A 34 -4.62 -15.55 9.35
CA ILE A 34 -5.51 -15.79 8.20
C ILE A 34 -6.76 -14.90 8.31
N ALA A 35 -7.37 -14.84 9.50
CA ALA A 35 -8.55 -14.02 9.73
C ALA A 35 -8.24 -12.52 9.60
N GLU A 36 -7.09 -12.07 10.10
CA GLU A 36 -6.61 -10.69 9.94
C GLU A 36 -6.38 -10.33 8.46
N ALA A 37 -5.71 -11.20 7.71
CA ALA A 37 -5.47 -10.99 6.28
C ALA A 37 -6.77 -10.96 5.46
N LEU A 38 -7.72 -11.86 5.78
CA LEU A 38 -9.03 -11.87 5.13
C LEU A 38 -9.85 -10.62 5.46
N GLY A 39 -9.81 -10.17 6.72
CA GLY A 39 -10.43 -8.92 7.15
C GLY A 39 -9.87 -7.70 6.41
N LEU A 40 -8.55 -7.63 6.26
CA LEU A 40 -7.89 -6.59 5.47
C LEU A 40 -8.29 -6.65 3.98
N ALA A 41 -8.37 -7.85 3.40
CA ALA A 41 -8.80 -8.05 2.01
C ALA A 41 -10.25 -7.58 1.78
N PHE A 42 -11.16 -7.84 2.72
CA PHE A 42 -12.54 -7.36 2.62
C PHE A 42 -12.65 -5.85 2.81
N PHE A 43 -11.84 -5.30 3.73
CA PHE A 43 -11.78 -3.87 3.96
C PHE A 43 -11.28 -3.11 2.72
N THR A 44 -10.14 -3.51 2.14
CA THR A 44 -9.56 -2.83 0.96
C THR A 44 -10.43 -2.94 -0.30
N LEU A 45 -11.21 -4.02 -0.42
CA LEU A 45 -12.13 -4.21 -1.55
C LEU A 45 -13.56 -3.69 -1.26
N CYS A 46 -13.82 -3.12 -0.08
CA CYS A 46 -15.17 -2.70 0.34
C CYS A 46 -16.21 -3.84 0.22
N LEU A 47 -15.80 -5.08 0.46
CA LEU A 47 -16.68 -6.25 0.42
C LEU A 47 -17.49 -6.34 1.71
N GLY A 48 -18.80 -6.50 1.59
CA GLY A 48 -19.73 -6.66 2.73
C GLY A 48 -20.47 -5.39 3.17
N ILE A 49 -20.08 -4.20 2.68
CA ILE A 49 -20.77 -2.93 2.99
C ILE A 49 -21.72 -2.45 1.88
N GLY A 50 -21.95 -3.28 0.84
CA GLY A 50 -22.91 -3.00 -0.22
C GLY A 50 -22.43 -2.09 -1.36
N CYS A 51 -21.28 -1.40 -1.22
CA CYS A 51 -20.78 -0.45 -2.23
C CYS A 51 -20.63 -1.08 -3.63
N ILE A 52 -20.03 -2.26 -3.74
CA ILE A 52 -19.85 -2.95 -5.03
C ILE A 52 -21.20 -3.34 -5.66
N VAL A 53 -22.21 -3.69 -4.83
CA VAL A 53 -23.54 -4.04 -5.31
C VAL A 53 -24.26 -2.81 -5.88
N THR A 54 -24.13 -1.66 -5.20
CA THR A 54 -24.67 -0.39 -5.71
C THR A 54 -24.00 0.01 -7.02
N TYR A 55 -22.67 -0.11 -7.12
CA TYR A 55 -21.97 0.20 -8.37
C TYR A 55 -22.33 -0.78 -9.49
N SER A 56 -22.44 -2.07 -9.20
CA SER A 56 -22.79 -3.08 -10.20
C SER A 56 -24.19 -2.90 -10.77
N ALA A 57 -25.13 -2.37 -9.99
CA ALA A 57 -26.48 -2.04 -10.45
C ALA A 57 -26.51 -0.96 -11.56
N ALA A 58 -25.48 -0.11 -11.63
CA ALA A 58 -25.34 0.91 -12.67
C ALA A 58 -24.61 0.43 -13.94
N LEU A 59 -24.04 -0.78 -13.95
CA LEU A 59 -23.32 -1.31 -15.13
C LEU A 59 -24.29 -1.73 -16.24
N SER A 60 -23.92 -1.43 -17.48
CA SER A 60 -24.61 -1.95 -18.66
C SER A 60 -24.49 -3.48 -18.72
N LYS A 61 -25.58 -4.16 -19.10
CA LYS A 61 -25.63 -5.63 -19.28
C LYS A 61 -24.61 -6.20 -20.27
N LYS A 62 -23.98 -5.35 -21.09
CA LYS A 62 -22.94 -5.73 -22.06
C LYS A 62 -21.55 -5.83 -21.45
N ILE A 63 -21.35 -5.36 -20.21
CA ILE A 63 -20.03 -5.33 -19.58
C ILE A 63 -19.75 -6.68 -18.92
N ASN A 64 -18.56 -7.22 -19.18
CA ASN A 64 -18.08 -8.40 -18.49
C ASN A 64 -17.62 -8.02 -17.07
N PHE A 65 -18.51 -8.22 -16.10
CA PHE A 65 -18.23 -7.89 -14.71
C PHE A 65 -17.11 -8.76 -14.12
N ILE A 66 -16.98 -10.04 -14.50
CA ILE A 66 -15.92 -10.94 -14.02
C ILE A 66 -14.54 -10.41 -14.41
N LYS A 67 -14.36 -10.06 -15.69
CA LYS A 67 -13.11 -9.50 -16.20
C LYS A 67 -12.76 -8.19 -15.48
N SER A 68 -13.76 -7.34 -15.26
CA SER A 68 -13.60 -6.06 -14.56
C SER A 68 -13.18 -6.27 -13.10
N SER A 69 -13.81 -7.20 -12.39
CA SER A 69 -13.49 -7.53 -11.00
C SER A 69 -12.06 -8.05 -10.84
N ILE A 70 -11.61 -8.95 -11.73
CA ILE A 70 -10.22 -9.44 -11.71
C ILE A 70 -9.23 -8.28 -11.88
N PHE A 71 -9.52 -7.36 -12.81
CA PHE A 71 -8.65 -6.21 -13.06
C PHE A 71 -8.58 -5.26 -11.85
N ILE A 72 -9.71 -5.01 -11.19
CA ILE A 72 -9.77 -4.20 -9.96
C ILE A 72 -8.91 -4.83 -8.87
N VAL A 73 -9.04 -6.15 -8.65
CA VAL A 73 -8.25 -6.86 -7.62
C VAL A 73 -6.76 -6.80 -7.95
N LEU A 74 -6.37 -7.05 -9.20
CA LEU A 74 -4.97 -7.00 -9.62
C LEU A 74 -4.35 -5.61 -9.45
N ILE A 75 -5.06 -4.56 -9.85
CA ILE A 75 -4.60 -3.18 -9.65
C ILE A 75 -4.48 -2.86 -8.16
N ASN A 76 -5.46 -3.25 -7.34
CA ASN A 76 -5.41 -3.02 -5.89
C ASN A 76 -4.19 -3.71 -5.27
N LEU A 77 -3.90 -4.96 -5.62
CA LEU A 77 -2.71 -5.67 -5.17
C LEU A 77 -1.41 -4.98 -5.63
N LEU A 78 -1.31 -4.62 -6.91
CA LEU A 78 -0.13 -3.93 -7.45
C LEU A 78 0.16 -2.61 -6.72
N ILE A 79 -0.87 -1.78 -6.54
CA ILE A 79 -0.73 -0.50 -5.84
C ILE A 79 -0.35 -0.75 -4.37
N SER A 80 -0.98 -1.74 -3.71
CA SER A 80 -0.68 -2.10 -2.33
C SER A 80 0.77 -2.55 -2.14
N PHE A 81 1.32 -3.37 -3.05
CA PHE A 81 2.72 -3.77 -2.99
C PHE A 81 3.69 -2.62 -3.25
N ILE A 82 3.37 -1.75 -4.23
CA ILE A 82 4.19 -0.57 -4.52
C ILE A 82 4.23 0.37 -3.31
N MET A 83 3.07 0.65 -2.70
CA MET A 83 3.00 1.51 -1.52
C MET A 83 3.66 0.87 -0.30
N GLY A 84 3.52 -0.44 -0.11
CA GLY A 84 4.24 -1.18 0.92
C GLY A 84 5.75 -1.00 0.79
N LEU A 85 6.31 -1.19 -0.41
CA LEU A 85 7.73 -0.98 -0.66
C LEU A 85 8.18 0.45 -0.38
N ILE A 86 7.42 1.46 -0.81
CA ILE A 86 7.74 2.87 -0.54
C ILE A 86 7.77 3.12 0.97
N VAL A 87 6.69 2.76 1.68
CA VAL A 87 6.55 3.03 3.11
C VAL A 87 7.65 2.34 3.91
N PHE A 88 7.92 1.06 3.66
CA PHE A 88 8.95 0.32 4.38
C PHE A 88 10.38 0.77 4.05
N THR A 89 10.65 1.20 2.81
CA THR A 89 11.99 1.71 2.43
C THR A 89 12.40 2.86 3.34
N PHE A 90 11.51 3.84 3.53
CA PHE A 90 11.78 5.00 4.38
C PHE A 90 11.77 4.65 5.87
N ILE A 91 11.00 3.66 6.31
CA ILE A 91 11.06 3.20 7.70
C ILE A 91 12.45 2.64 8.02
N PHE A 92 12.98 1.79 7.14
CA PHE A 92 14.30 1.18 7.35
C PHE A 92 15.46 2.16 7.13
N GLU A 93 15.34 3.08 6.16
CA GLU A 93 16.39 4.07 5.90
C GLU A 93 16.51 5.10 7.03
N PHE A 94 15.40 5.48 7.67
CA PHE A 94 15.37 6.45 8.77
C PHE A 94 15.32 5.81 10.16
N GLU A 95 15.68 4.52 10.27
CA GLU A 95 15.72 3.73 11.52
C GLU A 95 14.43 3.78 12.35
N ALA A 96 13.29 4.02 11.72
CA ALA A 96 12.00 4.00 12.39
C ALA A 96 11.64 2.54 12.72
N ASN A 97 11.03 2.31 13.88
CA ASN A 97 10.67 0.96 14.30
C ASN A 97 9.52 0.42 13.42
N PRO A 98 9.73 -0.64 12.62
CA PRO A 98 8.71 -1.20 11.73
C PRO A 98 7.56 -1.88 12.49
N ASN A 99 7.71 -2.10 13.81
CA ASN A 99 6.69 -2.68 14.67
C ASN A 99 5.69 -1.65 15.21
N ILE A 100 5.91 -0.35 14.99
CA ILE A 100 4.83 0.63 15.17
C ILE A 100 3.71 0.15 14.26
N LYS A 101 2.49 -0.01 14.77
CA LYS A 101 1.30 -0.45 14.03
C LYS A 101 0.34 0.72 13.90
N GLY A 102 -0.34 0.83 12.76
CA GLY A 102 -1.42 1.80 12.54
C GLY A 102 -1.11 2.94 11.57
N PRO A 103 -2.09 3.84 11.35
CA PRO A 103 -2.05 4.85 10.28
C PRO A 103 -0.88 5.84 10.44
N GLY A 104 -0.38 6.06 11.65
CA GLY A 104 0.73 6.98 11.92
C GLY A 104 2.03 6.60 11.21
N ILE A 105 2.28 5.31 10.94
CA ILE A 105 3.50 4.85 10.26
C ILE A 105 3.60 5.41 8.85
N VAL A 106 2.47 5.38 8.13
CA VAL A 106 2.41 5.81 6.74
C VAL A 106 2.68 7.30 6.68
N PHE A 107 2.12 8.08 7.60
CA PHE A 107 2.37 9.52 7.70
C PHE A 107 3.82 9.83 8.08
N VAL A 108 4.41 9.14 9.06
CA VAL A 108 5.82 9.36 9.43
C VAL A 108 6.75 9.05 8.25
N SER A 109 6.55 7.91 7.60
CA SER A 109 7.34 7.49 6.45
C SER A 109 7.22 8.45 5.25
N LEU A 110 6.00 8.85 4.90
CA LEU A 110 5.74 9.79 3.81
C LEU A 110 6.28 11.19 4.11
N MET A 111 6.14 11.67 5.35
CA MET A 111 6.70 12.96 5.77
C MET A 111 8.23 12.97 5.65
N SER A 112 8.91 11.89 6.07
CA SER A 112 10.36 11.74 5.87
C SER A 112 10.75 11.73 4.40
N LEU A 113 10.00 11.01 3.56
CA LEU A 113 10.20 11.00 2.10
C LEU A 113 10.06 12.39 1.47
N PHE A 114 9.03 13.15 1.85
CA PHE A 114 8.85 14.50 1.33
C PHE A 114 9.93 15.46 1.82
N ASN A 115 10.45 15.27 3.03
CA ASN A 115 11.55 16.10 3.54
C ASN A 115 12.86 15.86 2.77
N GLU A 116 13.19 14.60 2.47
CA GLU A 116 14.36 14.21 1.66
C GLU A 116 14.34 14.79 0.24
N LEU A 117 13.16 14.84 -0.38
CA LEU A 117 12.97 15.38 -1.72
C LEU A 117 13.09 16.92 -1.79
N GLY A 118 13.27 17.61 -0.66
CA GLY A 118 13.41 19.05 -0.57
C GLY A 118 12.24 19.81 -1.20
N ILE A 119 12.54 20.78 -2.07
CA ILE A 119 11.52 21.63 -2.72
C ILE A 119 10.52 20.82 -3.56
N LEU A 120 10.97 19.76 -4.24
CA LEU A 120 10.09 18.86 -4.98
C LEU A 120 9.19 18.07 -4.03
N GLY A 121 9.71 17.73 -2.85
CA GLY A 121 9.00 17.04 -1.80
C GLY A 121 7.84 17.84 -1.23
N TYR A 122 7.96 19.16 -1.07
CA TYR A 122 6.85 20.01 -0.63
C TYR A 122 5.70 20.05 -1.64
N VAL A 123 6.01 20.10 -2.94
CA VAL A 123 4.99 20.05 -4.01
C VAL A 123 4.30 18.68 -4.01
N LEU A 124 5.08 17.59 -3.89
CA LEU A 124 4.54 16.23 -3.81
C LEU A 124 3.69 16.00 -2.56
N ALA A 125 4.12 16.53 -1.41
CA ALA A 125 3.35 16.49 -0.17
C ALA A 125 2.00 17.18 -0.34
N PHE A 126 2.01 18.40 -0.88
CA PHE A 126 0.79 19.15 -1.15
C PHE A 126 -0.16 18.38 -2.08
N CYS A 127 0.33 17.88 -3.22
CA CYS A 127 -0.47 17.07 -4.13
C CYS A 127 -1.00 15.77 -3.49
N PHE A 128 -0.19 15.12 -2.67
CA PHE A 128 -0.57 13.88 -1.98
C PHE A 128 -1.72 14.14 -0.99
N PHE A 129 -1.58 15.12 -0.11
CA PHE A 129 -2.61 15.45 0.88
C PHE A 129 -3.87 16.06 0.26
N LEU A 130 -3.77 16.64 -0.94
CA LEU A 130 -4.93 17.15 -1.67
C LEU A 130 -5.71 16.02 -2.37
N ALA A 131 -5.03 14.95 -2.77
CA ALA A 131 -5.65 13.79 -3.41
C ALA A 131 -6.15 12.73 -2.41
N LEU A 132 -5.66 12.76 -1.18
CA LEU A 132 -6.05 11.89 -0.07
C LEU A 132 -7.43 12.28 0.49
#